data_AF-E3KWP8-F1
#
_entry.id   AF-E3KWP8-F1
#
_cell.length_a   1.000
_cell.length_b   1.000
_cell.length_c   1.000
_cell.angle_alpha   90.00
_cell.angle_beta   90.00
_cell.angle_gamma   90.00
#
_symmetry.space_group_name_H-M   'P 1'
#
loop_
_entity.id
_entity.type
_entity.pdbx_description
1 polymer ?
#
loop_
_entity_poly.entity_id
_entity_poly.type
_entity_poly.pdbx_seq_one_letter_code
_entity_poly.pdbx_strand_id
1 'polypeptide(L)'
;MDETTQVHELKGIDYSDKDTEVLVRQLCKQLNHLHKECHTEVVDFDLLAVFLMQEFGTQEHIRSIVNMVLTQFEPNHKAKPAEEPRSAKKSKQPPCGAPPQTTLQNQLLDAAKQVQKTIQQYDQGLSDQQPFCLRYPTYSKVFESSISMQDKCRMLPTDKMVVLLDEAGLCVGVGVPPFPKNPGKLHLQPDF
;
A
#
# COMPACT_ATOMS: atom_id res chain seq x y z
N MET A 1 -5.86 29.86 59.40
CA MET A 1 -7.01 29.36 58.62
C MET A 1 -6.42 28.91 57.31
N ASP A 2 -6.18 27.61 57.20
CA ASP A 2 -5.50 27.00 56.05
C ASP A 2 -6.59 26.47 55.13
N GLU A 3 -6.82 27.16 54.01
CA GLU A 3 -7.84 26.81 53.04
C GLU A 3 -7.25 25.78 52.09
N THR A 4 -7.49 24.50 52.39
CA THR A 4 -7.00 23.39 51.58
C THR A 4 -7.82 23.32 50.28
N THR A 5 -7.26 23.86 49.20
CA THR A 5 -7.79 23.71 47.84
C THR A 5 -7.86 22.23 47.48
N GLN A 6 -9.07 21.66 47.40
CA GLN A 6 -9.26 20.30 46.91
C GLN A 6 -8.98 20.27 45.41
N VAL A 7 -7.81 19.73 45.05
CA VAL A 7 -7.48 19.36 43.68
C VAL A 7 -8.33 18.12 43.34
N HIS A 8 -9.42 18.32 42.61
CA HIS A 8 -10.17 17.21 42.03
C HIS A 8 -9.27 16.52 41.00
N GLU A 9 -8.75 15.32 41.32
CA GLU A 9 -8.15 14.44 40.34
C GLU A 9 -9.18 14.15 39.24
N LEU A 10 -8.89 14.59 38.02
CA LEU A 10 -9.61 14.16 36.82
C LEU A 10 -9.36 12.66 36.66
N LYS A 11 -10.22 11.83 37.25
CA LYS A 11 -10.24 10.39 36.98
C LYS A 11 -10.56 10.20 35.50
N GLY A 12 -9.59 9.64 34.75
CA GLY A 12 -9.84 9.09 33.43
C GLY A 12 -10.96 8.05 33.48
N ILE A 13 -11.66 7.87 32.36
CA ILE A 13 -12.64 6.80 32.23
C ILE A 13 -11.85 5.48 32.15
N ASP A 14 -11.89 4.68 33.22
CA ASP A 14 -11.33 3.32 33.20
C ASP A 14 -12.26 2.41 32.40
N TYR A 15 -11.76 1.90 31.27
CA TYR A 15 -12.49 0.92 30.45
C TYR A 15 -12.16 -0.49 30.90
N SER A 16 -13.19 -1.33 31.11
CA SER A 16 -12.96 -2.77 31.28
C SER A 16 -12.64 -3.44 29.93
N ASP A 17 -12.13 -4.67 29.97
CA ASP A 17 -11.91 -5.47 28.75
C ASP A 17 -13.20 -5.62 27.92
N LYS A 18 -14.35 -5.74 28.59
CA LYS A 18 -15.66 -5.83 27.95
C LYS A 18 -16.04 -4.52 27.26
N ASP A 19 -15.76 -3.38 27.90
CA ASP A 19 -16.03 -2.08 27.30
C ASP A 19 -15.16 -1.86 26.07
N THR A 20 -13.89 -2.28 26.15
CA THR A 20 -12.94 -2.24 25.03
C THR A 20 -13.44 -3.08 23.86
N GLU A 21 -13.90 -4.31 24.11
CA GLU A 21 -14.46 -5.18 23.08
C GLU A 21 -15.68 -4.56 22.39
N VAL A 22 -16.59 -3.98 23.18
CA VAL A 22 -17.78 -3.29 22.66
C VAL A 22 -17.39 -2.09 21.79
N LEU A 23 -16.43 -1.29 22.23
CA LEU A 23 -15.93 -0.14 21.48
C LEU A 23 -15.27 -0.56 20.16
N VAL A 24 -14.42 -1.59 20.19
CA VAL A 24 -13.80 -2.16 18.98
C VAL A 24 -14.87 -2.65 18.02
N ARG A 25 -15.88 -3.39 18.51
CA ARG A 25 -16.98 -3.87 17.66
C ARG A 25 -17.77 -2.73 17.04
N GLN A 26 -18.02 -1.65 17.80
CA GLN A 26 -18.73 -0.47 17.31
C GLN A 26 -17.90 0.27 16.25
N LEU A 27 -16.60 0.45 16.49
CA LEU A 27 -15.66 1.02 15.54
C LEU A 27 -15.62 0.20 14.24
N CYS A 28 -15.45 -1.12 14.32
CA CYS A 28 -15.44 -1.99 13.15
C CYS A 28 -16.75 -1.91 12.35
N LYS A 29 -17.91 -1.84 13.01
CA LYS A 29 -19.20 -1.64 12.31
C LYS A 29 -19.23 -0.30 11.58
N GLN A 30 -18.75 0.76 12.21
CA GLN A 30 -18.69 2.10 11.59
C GLN A 30 -17.72 2.13 10.40
N LEU A 31 -16.50 1.60 10.55
CA LEU A 31 -15.53 1.53 9.46
C LEU A 31 -16.06 0.72 8.28
N ASN A 32 -16.72 -0.41 8.53
CA ASN A 32 -17.36 -1.20 7.47
C ASN A 32 -18.49 -0.44 6.76
N HIS A 33 -19.27 0.36 7.49
CA HIS A 33 -20.30 1.19 6.88
C HIS A 33 -19.69 2.29 6.02
N LEU A 34 -18.67 3.00 6.53
CA LEU A 34 -17.94 4.02 5.80
C LEU A 34 -17.26 3.46 4.54
N HIS A 35 -16.71 2.25 4.62
CA HIS A 35 -16.10 1.57 3.48
C HIS A 35 -17.12 1.22 2.38
N LYS A 36 -18.38 0.89 2.73
CA LYS A 36 -19.43 0.61 1.74
C LYS A 36 -19.81 1.85 0.91
N GLU A 37 -19.69 3.03 1.49
CA GLU A 37 -20.07 4.30 0.87
C GLU A 37 -18.84 5.16 0.55
N CYS A 38 -17.65 4.55 0.50
CA CYS A 38 -16.41 5.28 0.30
C CYS A 38 -16.31 5.88 -1.10
N HIS A 39 -15.56 6.97 -1.18
CA HIS A 39 -15.11 7.57 -2.42
C HIS A 39 -13.73 7.01 -2.77
N THR A 40 -13.65 6.29 -3.89
CA THR A 40 -12.39 5.77 -4.41
C THR A 40 -11.84 6.73 -5.46
N GLU A 41 -10.58 7.12 -5.32
CA GLU A 41 -9.86 7.93 -6.31
C GLU A 41 -8.60 7.18 -6.76
N VAL A 42 -8.42 7.05 -8.07
CA VAL A 42 -7.16 6.54 -8.64
C VAL A 42 -6.21 7.70 -8.81
N VAL A 43 -5.04 7.62 -8.18
CA VAL A 43 -3.99 8.63 -8.27
C VAL A 43 -3.02 8.31 -9.41
N ASP A 44 -2.45 9.36 -9.99
CA ASP A 44 -1.39 9.27 -11.00
C ASP A 44 -0.05 8.85 -10.35
N PHE A 45 0.01 7.59 -9.90
CA PHE A 45 1.14 7.00 -9.19
C PHE A 45 1.12 5.47 -9.35
N ASP A 46 2.28 4.82 -9.25
CA ASP A 46 2.41 3.35 -9.21
C ASP A 46 3.36 2.98 -8.08
N LEU A 47 2.81 2.38 -7.02
CA LEU A 47 3.55 2.12 -5.80
C LEU A 47 4.68 1.11 -6.01
N LEU A 48 4.41 0.06 -6.79
CA LEU A 48 5.37 -1.01 -7.01
C LEU A 48 6.49 -0.58 -7.96
N ALA A 49 6.17 0.23 -8.97
CA ALA A 49 7.20 0.81 -9.83
C ALA A 49 8.13 1.73 -9.05
N VAL A 50 7.60 2.61 -8.20
CA VAL A 50 8.43 3.51 -7.39
C VAL A 50 9.28 2.74 -6.39
N PHE A 51 8.72 1.72 -5.73
CA PHE A 51 9.46 0.82 -4.86
C PHE A 51 10.65 0.18 -5.60
N LEU A 52 10.45 -0.38 -6.79
CA LEU A 52 11.54 -0.94 -7.60
C LEU A 52 12.60 0.12 -7.96
N MET A 53 12.20 1.31 -8.37
CA MET A 53 13.15 2.36 -8.75
C MET A 53 14.00 2.85 -7.57
N GLN A 54 13.44 2.88 -6.35
CA GLN A 54 14.15 3.28 -5.14
C GLN A 54 15.29 2.32 -4.78
N GLU A 55 15.09 1.02 -5.00
CA GLU A 55 16.04 -0.02 -4.59
C GLU A 55 17.24 -0.19 -5.54
N PHE A 56 17.14 0.27 -6.80
CA PHE A 56 18.15 0.01 -7.84
C PHE A 56 18.93 1.25 -8.30
N GLY A 57 18.60 2.43 -7.78
CA GLY A 57 19.33 3.66 -8.02
C GLY A 57 18.57 4.69 -8.86
N THR A 58 19.06 5.93 -8.81
CA THR A 58 18.26 7.10 -9.23
C THR A 58 18.07 7.24 -10.75
N GLN A 59 18.92 6.60 -11.54
CA GLN A 59 18.96 6.73 -13.00
C GLN A 59 18.61 5.44 -13.75
N GLU A 60 18.42 4.33 -13.03
CA GLU A 60 18.12 3.05 -13.67
C GLU A 60 16.70 3.06 -14.23
N HIS A 61 16.58 2.63 -15.48
CA HIS A 61 15.30 2.60 -16.20
C HIS A 61 14.47 1.40 -15.73
N ILE A 62 13.17 1.59 -15.51
CA ILE A 62 12.28 0.54 -14.97
C ILE A 62 12.33 -0.78 -15.74
N ARG A 63 12.33 -0.74 -17.07
CA ARG A 63 12.50 -1.95 -17.92
C ARG A 63 13.78 -2.73 -17.60
N SER A 64 14.89 -2.02 -17.38
CA SER A 64 16.18 -2.64 -17.04
C SER A 64 16.11 -3.27 -15.64
N ILE A 65 15.54 -2.55 -14.67
CA ILE A 65 15.33 -3.04 -13.30
C ILE A 65 14.48 -4.31 -13.31
N VAL A 66 13.32 -4.27 -13.95
CA VAL A 66 12.40 -5.40 -14.05
C VAL A 66 13.08 -6.60 -14.70
N ASN A 67 13.77 -6.41 -15.82
CA ASN A 67 14.50 -7.49 -16.48
C ASN A 67 15.60 -8.08 -15.58
N MET A 68 16.31 -7.25 -14.83
CA MET A 68 17.35 -7.69 -13.89
C MET A 68 16.76 -8.54 -12.76
N VAL A 69 15.69 -8.07 -12.12
CA VAL A 69 15.01 -8.77 -11.02
C VAL A 69 14.45 -10.10 -11.50
N LEU A 70 13.75 -10.12 -12.64
CA LEU A 70 13.18 -11.35 -13.18
C LEU A 70 14.29 -12.35 -13.55
N THR A 71 15.37 -11.89 -14.18
CA THR A 71 16.49 -12.77 -14.55
C THR A 71 17.18 -13.39 -13.32
N GLN A 72 17.30 -12.64 -12.23
CA GLN A 72 18.00 -13.09 -11.01
C GLN A 72 17.13 -13.98 -10.12
N PHE A 73 15.84 -13.67 -10.01
CA PHE A 73 14.96 -14.25 -9.00
C PHE A 73 13.86 -15.14 -9.57
N GLU A 74 13.62 -15.16 -10.89
CA GLU A 74 12.72 -16.16 -11.48
C GLU A 74 13.42 -17.52 -11.60
N PRO A 75 12.80 -18.60 -11.08
CA PRO A 75 13.46 -19.90 -10.93
C PRO A 75 13.76 -20.68 -12.23
N ASN A 76 13.64 -20.08 -13.43
CA ASN A 76 13.62 -20.85 -14.70
C ASN A 76 14.63 -20.46 -15.79
N HIS A 77 15.61 -19.58 -15.57
CA HIS A 77 16.68 -19.40 -16.56
C HIS A 77 17.89 -20.32 -16.30
N LYS A 78 17.86 -21.47 -17.00
CA LYS A 78 18.92 -22.50 -17.22
C LYS A 78 18.81 -23.79 -16.38
N ALA A 79 17.80 -24.60 -16.69
CA ALA A 79 18.00 -26.05 -16.75
C ALA A 79 17.65 -26.51 -18.18
N LYS A 80 18.68 -26.90 -18.94
CA LYS A 80 18.49 -27.62 -20.23
C LYS A 80 17.69 -28.91 -19.97
N PRO A 81 16.80 -29.34 -20.88
CA PRO A 81 16.08 -30.59 -20.71
C PRO A 81 17.05 -31.76 -21.00
N ALA A 82 17.36 -32.54 -19.98
CA ALA A 82 17.83 -33.91 -20.16
C ALA A 82 16.65 -34.83 -19.79
N GLU A 83 16.17 -35.51 -20.83
CA GLU A 83 15.37 -36.74 -20.89
C GLU A 83 14.71 -37.27 -19.59
N GLU A 84 13.39 -37.41 -19.65
CA GLU A 84 12.55 -38.30 -18.83
C GLU A 84 13.00 -39.79 -18.92
N PRO A 85 12.53 -40.75 -18.07
CA PRO A 85 11.28 -40.72 -17.29
C PRO A 85 11.32 -41.35 -15.86
N ARG A 86 10.25 -41.08 -15.07
CA ARG A 86 9.41 -42.05 -14.31
C ARG A 86 8.96 -41.58 -12.91
N SER A 87 7.64 -41.47 -12.77
CA SER A 87 6.78 -41.98 -11.69
C SER A 87 6.90 -41.47 -10.24
N ALA A 88 5.82 -40.76 -9.85
CA ALA A 88 5.08 -40.81 -8.57
C ALA A 88 5.73 -40.30 -7.27
N LYS A 89 5.25 -39.14 -6.79
CA LYS A 89 4.49 -38.95 -5.52
C LYS A 89 4.19 -37.45 -5.30
N LYS A 90 2.93 -37.11 -4.99
CA LYS A 90 2.54 -35.77 -4.53
C LYS A 90 3.04 -35.57 -3.09
N SER A 91 4.19 -34.94 -2.92
CA SER A 91 4.60 -34.29 -1.68
C SER A 91 4.49 -32.77 -1.88
N LYS A 92 3.94 -32.06 -0.88
CA LYS A 92 4.07 -30.60 -0.75
C LYS A 92 5.53 -30.31 -0.37
N GLN A 93 6.43 -30.34 -1.35
CA GLN A 93 7.78 -29.79 -1.24
C GLN A 93 7.83 -28.48 -2.03
N PRO A 94 8.48 -27.42 -1.52
CA PRO A 94 8.88 -26.32 -2.39
C PRO A 94 9.80 -26.90 -3.47
N PRO A 95 9.69 -26.47 -4.74
CA PRO A 95 10.51 -27.01 -5.81
C PRO A 95 12.00 -26.85 -5.46
N CYS A 96 12.67 -28.01 -5.35
CA CYS A 96 14.10 -28.13 -5.10
C CYS A 96 14.84 -27.51 -6.29
N GLY A 97 15.36 -26.29 -6.13
CA GLY A 97 16.14 -25.62 -7.17
C GLY A 97 16.23 -24.11 -7.07
N ALA A 98 15.32 -23.44 -6.35
CA ALA A 98 15.43 -22.01 -6.12
C ALA A 98 16.38 -21.73 -4.94
N PRO A 99 17.36 -20.81 -5.07
CA PRO A 99 18.15 -20.36 -3.93
C PRO A 99 17.21 -19.76 -2.85
N PRO A 100 17.55 -19.89 -1.56
CA PRO A 100 16.72 -19.33 -0.49
C PRO A 100 16.61 -17.81 -0.69
N GLN A 101 15.39 -17.33 -0.89
CA GLN A 101 15.11 -15.91 -1.09
C GLN A 101 14.71 -15.25 0.23
N THR A 102 15.24 -14.06 0.49
CA THR A 102 14.80 -13.22 1.62
C THR A 102 13.40 -12.66 1.36
N THR A 103 12.71 -12.20 2.41
CA THR A 103 11.40 -11.52 2.26
C THR A 103 11.46 -10.36 1.28
N LEU A 104 12.54 -9.56 1.33
CA LEU A 104 12.76 -8.44 0.42
C LEU A 104 12.91 -8.91 -1.04
N GLN A 105 13.65 -10.00 -1.28
CA GLN A 105 13.82 -10.55 -2.63
C GLN A 105 12.49 -11.06 -3.21
N ASN A 106 11.64 -11.67 -2.38
CA ASN A 106 10.30 -12.06 -2.80
C ASN A 106 9.44 -10.84 -3.15
N GLN A 107 9.49 -9.78 -2.33
CA GLN A 107 8.76 -8.54 -2.59
C GLN A 107 9.22 -7.85 -3.89
N LEU A 108 10.53 -7.80 -4.12
CA LEU A 108 11.10 -7.29 -5.38
C LEU A 108 10.63 -8.10 -6.58
N LEU A 109 10.64 -9.43 -6.48
CA LEU A 109 10.17 -10.32 -7.54
C LEU A 109 8.68 -10.11 -7.85
N ASP A 110 7.85 -10.03 -6.82
CA ASP A 110 6.41 -9.82 -6.98
C ASP A 110 6.11 -8.43 -7.57
N ALA A 111 6.82 -7.40 -7.11
CA ALA A 111 6.73 -6.06 -7.69
C ALA A 111 7.14 -6.06 -9.17
N ALA A 112 8.27 -6.69 -9.51
CA ALA A 112 8.76 -6.77 -10.88
C ALA A 112 7.76 -7.50 -11.81
N LYS A 113 7.13 -8.57 -11.34
CA LYS A 113 6.09 -9.27 -12.12
C LYS A 113 4.88 -8.41 -12.40
N GLN A 114 4.41 -7.64 -11.41
CA GLN A 114 3.26 -6.75 -11.59
C GLN A 114 3.59 -5.61 -12.55
N VAL A 115 4.74 -4.94 -12.37
CA VAL A 115 5.17 -3.87 -13.27
C VAL A 115 5.43 -4.40 -14.69
N GLN A 116 6.02 -5.59 -14.82
CA GLN A 116 6.21 -6.25 -16.13
C GLN A 116 4.87 -6.50 -16.83
N LYS A 117 3.86 -6.96 -16.10
CA LYS A 117 2.52 -7.18 -16.65
C LYS A 117 1.93 -5.86 -17.18
N THR A 118 2.04 -4.77 -16.43
CA THR A 118 1.59 -3.44 -16.85
C THR A 118 2.31 -2.97 -18.11
N ILE A 119 3.64 -3.11 -18.16
CA ILE A 119 4.45 -2.76 -19.34
C ILE A 119 4.04 -3.62 -20.56
N GLN A 120 3.84 -4.92 -20.37
CA GLN A 120 3.42 -5.82 -21.46
C GLN A 120 2.02 -5.48 -21.98
N GLN A 121 1.07 -5.14 -21.12
CA GLN A 121 -0.27 -4.73 -21.54
C GLN A 121 -0.21 -3.47 -22.41
N TYR A 122 0.63 -2.49 -22.02
CA TYR A 122 0.85 -1.30 -22.84
C TYR A 122 1.54 -1.63 -24.18
N ASP A 123 2.61 -2.42 -24.15
CA ASP A 123 3.35 -2.81 -25.37
C ASP A 123 2.49 -3.62 -26.37
N GLN A 124 1.50 -4.36 -25.87
CA GLN A 124 0.54 -5.11 -26.69
C GLN A 124 -0.62 -4.24 -27.21
N GLY A 125 -0.67 -2.95 -26.88
CA GLY A 125 -1.74 -2.04 -27.27
C GLY A 125 -3.06 -2.30 -26.55
N LEU A 126 -3.03 -2.95 -25.38
CA LEU A 126 -4.23 -3.18 -24.55
C LEU A 126 -4.59 -1.97 -23.67
N SER A 127 -3.69 -0.99 -23.57
CA SER A 127 -3.90 0.28 -22.87
C SER A 127 -3.56 1.43 -23.80
N ASP A 128 -4.51 2.36 -23.97
CA ASP A 128 -4.32 3.58 -24.76
C ASP A 128 -3.45 4.60 -24.03
N GLN A 129 -3.39 4.53 -22.69
CA GLN A 129 -2.61 5.43 -21.86
C GLN A 129 -1.27 4.79 -21.49
N GLN A 130 -0.21 5.59 -21.61
CA GLN A 130 1.12 5.21 -21.14
C GLN A 130 1.11 5.09 -19.61
N PRO A 131 1.46 3.92 -19.04
CA PRO A 131 1.45 3.71 -17.60
C PRO A 131 2.49 4.59 -16.90
N PHE A 132 2.24 4.91 -15.63
CA PHE A 132 3.08 5.76 -14.79
C PHE A 132 4.55 5.36 -14.86
N CYS A 133 4.83 4.06 -14.72
CA CYS A 133 6.17 3.52 -14.73
C CYS A 133 6.93 3.79 -16.03
N LEU A 134 6.24 4.00 -17.16
CA LEU A 134 6.87 4.36 -18.44
C LEU A 134 6.88 5.88 -18.69
N ARG A 135 5.98 6.64 -18.08
CA ARG A 135 6.01 8.12 -18.11
C ARG A 135 7.15 8.68 -17.24
N TYR A 136 7.41 8.04 -16.10
CA TYR A 136 8.50 8.38 -15.18
C TYR A 136 9.42 7.16 -15.00
N PRO A 137 10.29 6.87 -15.99
CA PRO A 137 11.00 5.60 -16.06
C PRO A 137 12.14 5.44 -15.06
N THR A 138 12.54 6.50 -14.35
CA THR A 138 13.61 6.47 -13.35
C THR A 138 13.16 7.15 -12.08
N TYR A 139 13.78 6.81 -10.95
CA TYR A 139 13.44 7.44 -9.67
C TYR A 139 13.66 8.96 -9.69
N SER A 140 14.69 9.45 -10.40
CA SER A 140 14.91 10.89 -10.54
C SER A 140 13.74 11.59 -11.23
N LYS A 141 13.15 10.97 -12.26
CA LYS A 141 11.98 11.52 -12.95
C LYS A 141 10.74 11.52 -12.09
N VAL A 142 10.54 10.47 -11.29
CA VAL A 142 9.49 10.43 -10.26
C VAL A 142 9.69 11.58 -9.27
N PHE A 143 10.92 11.76 -8.77
CA PHE A 143 11.24 12.81 -7.80
C PHE A 143 11.00 14.23 -8.35
N GLU A 144 11.45 14.52 -9.57
CA GLU A 144 11.17 15.78 -10.28
C GLU A 144 9.66 16.02 -10.42
N SER A 145 8.90 14.98 -10.77
CA SER A 145 7.44 15.04 -10.89
C SER A 145 6.77 15.33 -9.55
N SER A 146 7.20 14.66 -8.48
CA SER A 146 6.68 14.88 -7.13
C SER A 146 6.88 16.32 -6.66
N ILE A 147 8.04 16.93 -6.95
CA ILE A 147 8.28 18.36 -6.66
C ILE A 147 7.29 19.24 -7.44
N SER A 148 7.12 18.98 -8.74
CA SER A 148 6.17 19.72 -9.59
C SER A 148 4.71 19.59 -9.13
N MET A 149 4.37 18.51 -8.42
CA MET A 149 3.02 18.21 -7.94
C MET A 149 2.75 18.69 -6.51
N GLN A 150 3.78 19.09 -5.75
CA GLN A 150 3.67 19.42 -4.32
C GLN A 150 2.57 20.45 -4.01
N ASP A 151 2.41 21.47 -4.84
CA ASP A 151 1.44 22.55 -4.63
C ASP A 151 0.12 22.36 -5.42
N LYS A 152 -0.03 21.23 -6.12
CA LYS A 152 -1.17 20.91 -7.00
C LYS A 152 -2.17 19.97 -6.33
N CYS A 153 -2.49 20.23 -5.07
CA CYS A 153 -3.44 19.44 -4.31
C CYS A 153 -4.88 19.67 -4.80
N ARG A 154 -5.66 18.58 -4.87
CA ARG A 154 -7.10 18.61 -5.13
C ARG A 154 -7.84 18.29 -3.84
N MET A 155 -8.87 19.07 -3.52
CA MET A 155 -9.75 18.75 -2.40
C MET A 155 -10.59 17.53 -2.74
N LEU A 156 -10.65 16.58 -1.80
CA LEU A 156 -11.51 15.40 -1.86
C LEU A 156 -12.68 15.55 -0.88
N PRO A 157 -13.76 14.77 -1.03
CA PRO A 157 -14.92 14.84 -0.14
C PRO A 157 -14.52 14.69 1.33
N THR A 158 -15.01 15.58 2.19
CA THR A 158 -14.70 15.61 3.63
C THR A 158 -15.74 14.89 4.47
N ASP A 159 -16.86 14.51 3.87
CA ASP A 159 -18.03 13.88 4.50
C ASP A 159 -18.03 12.35 4.37
N LYS A 160 -17.09 11.78 3.59
CA LYS A 160 -17.01 10.35 3.28
C LYS A 160 -15.61 9.81 3.50
N MET A 161 -15.52 8.50 3.67
CA MET A 161 -14.24 7.80 3.62
C MET A 161 -13.68 7.92 2.21
N VAL A 162 -12.40 8.23 2.10
CA VAL A 162 -11.67 8.34 0.83
C VAL A 162 -10.63 7.23 0.79
N VAL A 163 -10.62 6.45 -0.29
CA VAL A 163 -9.62 5.42 -0.56
C VAL A 163 -8.84 5.83 -1.80
N LEU A 164 -7.54 6.03 -1.64
CA LEU A 164 -6.64 6.33 -2.75
C LEU A 164 -6.06 5.03 -3.28
N LEU A 165 -6.22 4.78 -4.57
CA LEU A 165 -5.64 3.65 -5.27
C LEU A 165 -4.56 4.13 -6.23
N ASP A 166 -3.48 3.38 -6.39
CA ASP A 166 -2.53 3.60 -7.48
C ASP A 166 -3.08 3.09 -8.84
N GLU A 167 -2.33 3.28 -9.93
CA GLU A 167 -2.74 2.80 -11.26
C GLU A 167 -2.91 1.27 -11.35
N ALA A 168 -2.27 0.50 -10.47
CA ALA A 168 -2.39 -0.95 -10.37
C ALA A 168 -3.57 -1.40 -9.48
N GLY A 169 -4.30 -0.45 -8.86
CA GLY A 169 -5.42 -0.71 -7.97
C GLY A 169 -5.01 -1.02 -6.52
N LEU A 170 -3.77 -0.76 -6.14
CA LEU A 170 -3.27 -0.93 -4.77
C LEU A 170 -3.63 0.28 -3.91
N CYS A 171 -4.09 0.03 -2.69
CA CYS A 171 -4.39 1.10 -1.75
C CYS A 171 -3.11 1.79 -1.28
N VAL A 172 -3.00 3.09 -1.55
CA VAL A 172 -1.87 3.94 -1.14
C VAL A 172 -2.21 4.87 0.02
N GLY A 173 -3.50 5.07 0.30
CA GLY A 173 -3.93 5.93 1.39
C GLY A 173 -5.42 5.82 1.70
N VAL A 174 -5.77 6.07 2.96
CA VAL A 174 -7.15 6.08 3.44
C VAL A 174 -7.38 7.33 4.28
N GLY A 175 -8.40 8.11 3.92
CA GLY A 175 -8.93 9.21 4.71
C GLY A 175 -10.28 8.81 5.31
N VAL A 176 -10.47 9.07 6.60
CA VAL A 176 -11.76 8.83 7.28
C VAL A 176 -12.31 10.19 7.72
N PRO A 177 -13.60 10.49 7.46
CA PRO A 177 -14.18 11.77 7.84
C PRO A 177 -14.18 11.89 9.37
N PRO A 178 -14.06 13.12 9.90
CA PRO A 178 -14.11 13.32 11.35
C PRO A 178 -15.44 12.83 11.90
N PHE A 179 -15.42 12.28 13.11
CA PHE A 179 -16.66 11.88 13.76
C PHE A 179 -17.58 13.10 13.91
N PRO A 180 -18.88 12.97 13.56
CA PRO A 180 -19.83 14.05 13.77
C PRO A 180 -19.80 14.44 15.25
N LYS A 181 -19.60 15.74 15.52
CA LYS A 181 -19.68 16.28 16.88
C LYS A 181 -21.11 16.11 17.35
N ASN A 182 -21.39 15.05 18.11
CA ASN A 182 -22.67 14.92 18.79
C ASN A 182 -22.71 16.00 19.89
N PRO A 183 -23.64 16.98 19.84
CA PRO A 183 -23.86 17.90 20.94
C PRO A 183 -24.36 17.06 22.12
N GLY A 184 -23.46 16.70 23.04
CA GLY A 184 -23.78 15.87 24.21
C GLY A 184 -22.78 14.77 24.57
N LYS A 185 -21.72 14.52 23.78
CA LYS A 185 -20.62 13.65 24.23
C LYS A 185 -19.55 14.47 24.96
N LEU A 186 -19.36 14.14 26.24
CA LEU A 186 -18.39 14.65 27.21
C LEU A 186 -16.92 14.41 26.79
N HIS A 187 -16.46 15.04 25.72
CA HIS A 187 -15.05 15.41 25.62
C HIS A 187 -14.98 16.89 25.95
N LEU A 188 -14.56 17.20 27.19
CA LEU A 188 -14.14 18.54 27.54
C LEU A 188 -13.04 18.94 26.55
N GLN A 189 -13.28 20.00 25.79
CA GLN A 189 -12.19 20.64 25.07
C GLN A 189 -11.21 21.16 26.14
N PRO A 190 -9.89 20.99 25.97
CA PRO A 190 -8.95 21.63 26.87
C PRO A 190 -9.13 23.15 26.74
N ASP A 191 -9.48 23.79 27.84
CA ASP A 191 -9.53 25.25 27.94
C ASP A 191 -8.10 25.77 27.72
N PHE A 192 -7.94 26.67 26.74
CA PHE A 192 -6.70 27.43 26.52
C PHE A 192 -6.74 28.74 27.32
#